data_AF-A0A1H7A3W6-F1
#
_entry.id   AF-A0A1H7A3W6-F1
#
_cell.length_a   1.000
_cell.length_b   1.000
_cell.length_c   1.000
_cell.angle_alpha   90.00
_cell.angle_beta   90.00
_cell.angle_gamma   90.00
#
_symmetry.space_group_name_H-M   'P 1'
#
loop_
_entity.id
_entity.type
_entity.pdbx_description
1 polymer ?
#
loop_
_entity_poly.entity_id
_entity_poly.type
_entity_poly.pdbx_seq_one_letter_code
_entity_poly.pdbx_strand_id
1 'polypeptide(L)' 'MIRFRCINCYDEFETESEDAKCPTCGAQKSKFEIGRTEPEAKDKAKE' A
#
# COMPACT_ATOMS: atom_id res chain seq x y z
N MET A 1 7.69 -8.49 -3.75
CA MET A 1 7.72 -7.02 -3.93
C MET A 1 6.37 -6.57 -4.43
N ILE A 2 5.62 -5.81 -3.63
CA ILE A 2 4.30 -5.30 -4.02
C ILE A 2 4.49 -3.87 -4.49
N ARG A 3 3.98 -3.57 -5.68
CA ARG A 3 4.01 -2.22 -6.22
C ARG A 3 2.78 -1.46 -5.77
N PHE A 4 3.00 -0.34 -5.09
CA PHE A 4 1.97 0.56 -4.61
C PHE A 4 2.05 1.89 -5.36
N ARG A 5 0.88 2.46 -5.63
CA ARG A 5 0.75 3.85 -6.07
C ARG A 5 0.12 4.66 -4.94
N CYS A 6 0.75 5.75 -4.52
CA CYS A 6 0.16 6.65 -3.55
C CYS A 6 -0.96 7.47 -4.21
N ILE A 7 -2.18 7.45 -3.69
CA ILE A 7 -3.28 8.28 -4.20
C ILE A 7 -3.15 9.75 -3.76
N ASN A 8 -2.28 10.03 -2.77
CA ASN A 8 -2.08 11.38 -2.24
C ASN A 8 -1.14 12.21 -3.12
N CYS A 9 -0.07 11.59 -3.63
CA CYS A 9 0.95 12.26 -4.47
C CYS A 9 1.18 11.60 -5.82
N TYR A 10 0.45 10.52 -6.14
CA TYR A 10 0.53 9.75 -7.38
C TYR A 10 1.87 9.07 -7.66
N ASP A 11 2.77 9.05 -6.67
CA ASP A 11 4.08 8.44 -6.75
C ASP A 11 3.99 6.91 -6.61
N GLU A 12 4.80 6.19 -7.37
CA GLU A 12 4.83 4.72 -7.41
C GLU A 12 6.09 4.20 -6.73
N PHE A 13 5.93 3.26 -5.81
CA PHE A 13 7.03 2.66 -5.06
C PHE A 13 6.76 1.19 -4.78
N GLU A 14 7.83 0.44 -4.55
CA GLU A 14 7.76 -0.99 -4.26
C GLU A 14 8.15 -1.23 -2.81
N THR A 15 7.35 -2.02 -2.11
CA THR A 15 7.64 -2.41 -0.72
C THR A 15 7.07 -3.79 -0.44
N GLU A 16 7.68 -4.47 0.52
CA GLU A 16 7.21 -5.76 1.04
C GLU A 16 6.42 -5.58 2.35
N SER A 17 6.47 -4.38 2.94
CA SER A 17 5.86 -4.12 4.24
C SER A 17 4.42 -3.65 4.10
N GLU A 18 3.52 -4.35 4.79
CA GLU A 18 2.12 -3.96 4.91
C GLU A 18 1.87 -2.69 5.75
N ASP A 19 2.87 -2.16 6.44
CA ASP A 19 2.81 -0.89 7.18
C ASP A 19 3.58 0.24 6.49
N ALA A 20 3.88 0.08 5.20
CA ALA A 20 4.69 1.06 4.48
C ALA A 20 4.03 2.45 4.45
N LYS A 21 4.87 3.48 4.55
CA LYS A 21 4.53 4.88 4.31
C LYS A 21 5.10 5.31 2.98
N CYS A 22 4.42 6.23 2.29
CA CYS A 22 4.90 6.73 1.02
C CYS A 22 6.21 7.47 1.27
N PRO A 23 7.33 7.07 0.63
CA PRO A 23 8.63 7.71 0.84
C PRO A 23 8.65 9.17 0.37
N THR A 24 7.73 9.53 -0.51
CA THR A 24 7.64 10.85 -1.16
C THR A 24 6.84 11.85 -0.34
N CYS A 25 5.72 11.44 0.24
CA CYS A 25 4.82 12.35 0.98
C CYS A 25 4.50 11.92 2.42
N GLY A 26 4.98 10.76 2.88
CA GLY A 26 4.71 10.23 4.22
C GLY A 26 3.29 9.70 4.44
N ALA A 27 2.44 9.67 3.41
CA ALA A 27 1.07 9.15 3.52
C ALA A 27 1.06 7.67 3.95
N GLN A 28 0.05 7.28 4.72
CA GLN A 28 -0.15 5.91 5.22
C GLN A 28 -0.72 4.98 4.13
N LYS A 29 -0.60 3.66 4.32
CA LYS A 29 -1.10 2.64 3.37
C LYS A 29 -2.58 2.76 3.01
N SER A 30 -3.43 3.33 3.88
CA SER A 30 -4.83 3.63 3.54
C SER A 30 -4.99 4.58 2.34
N LYS A 31 -3.91 5.24 1.92
CA LYS A 31 -3.82 6.10 0.74
C LYS A 31 -3.05 5.44 -0.40
N PHE A 32 -2.87 4.11 -0.40
CA PHE A 32 -2.19 3.42 -1.49
C PHE A 32 -3.17 2.57 -2.30
N GLU A 33 -2.99 2.60 -3.62
CA GLU A 33 -3.64 1.70 -4.55
C GLU A 33 -2.63 0.60 -4.94
N ILE A 34 -3.02 -0.66 -4.79
CA ILE A 34 -2.18 -1.81 -5.16
C ILE A 34 -2.24 -1.96 -6.68
N GLY A 35 -1.10 -1.82 -7.35
CA GLY A 35 -0.97 -2.22 -8.74
C GLY A 35 -0.98 -3.75 -8.79
N ARG A 36 -2.18 -4.34 -8.96
CA ARG A 36 -2.48 -5.79 -9.04
C ARG A 36 -1.26 -6.71 -9.22
N THR A 37 -0.94 -7.45 -8.17
CA THR A 37 -0.83 -8.92 -8.19
C THR A 37 -1.64 -9.44 -6.99
N GLU A 38 -2.37 -10.53 -7.18
CA GLU A 38 -3.47 -11.09 -6.38
C GLU A 38 -3.35 -11.14 -4.83
N PRO A 39 -4.50 -11.29 -4.12
CA PRO A 39 -4.72 -10.79 -2.77
C PRO A 39 -4.38 -11.78 -1.65
N GLU A 40 -3.45 -11.40 -0.77
CA GLU A 40 -3.41 -11.88 0.61
C GLU A 40 -3.27 -10.68 1.57
N ALA A 41 -4.32 -9.86 1.64
CA ALA A 41 -4.54 -9.01 2.81
C ALA A 41 -5.61 -9.70 3.67
N LYS A 42 -5.16 -10.59 4.56
CA LYS A 42 -5.98 -11.14 5.64
C LYS A 42 -6.23 -10.01 6.64
N ASP A 43 -7.34 -9.28 6.49
CA ASP A 43 -7.95 -8.64 7.65
C ASP A 43 -9.10 -9.51 8.15
N LYS A 44 -8.79 -10.19 9.26
CA LYS A 44 -9.71 -10.95 10.07
C LYS A 44 -10.07 -10.02 11.23
N ALA A 45 -11.22 -9.37 11.17
CA ALA A 45 -11.90 -8.78 12.33
C ALA A 45 -13.38 -9.17 12.20
N LYS A 46 -13.84 -10.29 12.80
CA LYS A 46 -14.23 -10.45 14.22
C LYS A 46 -15.30 -9.38 14.53
N GLU A 47 -16.58 -9.71 14.65
CA GLU A 47 -17.24 -10.79 15.41
C GLU A 47 -18.69 -10.97 14.93
#